data_AF-A0A9D9HV49-F1
#
_entry.id   AF-A0A9D9HV49-F1
#
_cell.length_a   1.000
_cell.length_b   1.000
_cell.length_c   1.000
_cell.angle_alpha   90.00
_cell.angle_beta   90.00
_cell.angle_gamma   90.00
#
_symmetry.space_group_name_H-M   'P 1'
#
loop_
_entity.id
_entity.type
_entity.pdbx_description
1 polymer ?
#
loop_
_entity_poly.entity_id
_entity_poly.type
_entity_poly.pdbx_seq_one_letter_code
_entity_poly.pdbx_strand_id
1 'polypeptide(L)'
;MEHLCRFLFIFLLFVSACAGGGSPSRRLLERADSLLDVRPDSALRLLQGFSPRQLADRGGRMHYALLLMQAKYKNYLPVSEDDTLARELVSYYADAGDAGMQARAYYNLGCVYEDRQEPDLALKAYHEAGRQARRAGDTRTLCRTYNNLAYICLNQGMPGRADSLYAEVEQLARQAGDSVRLAEALLRRGSYALALGDTAYPLAEQRIKSGYGLARGLHSATLTRLAYYSLGLLFDYTGHPEEALKTAQEFVLEAQHDTAMLASANLLLGNVYCRLKRYDGADSCLQQVVQMGDCTLRERACALLSHLAEQEGDYERSLRWEKERKKYNQMKRAVFSHEVETAVAAKEVELAESLRSRDVSFSLLGWGMVALVLLGAGSILIGRVNRRKKERTPMTKEDFSEVSSVPVMNEPAETVVEDEPVMWDYSVFKKKMQDTEAGQILASIWSACKKKAVCERRWDVEQREAFLRQVEVFLPGHQQALTEHFPGLTEKEVTVCYLYLLGFSDEQVGIFLERDRSTAYRWRKVMMLHKMGLESTDMDCLVKACHLRPEIALNATNATTDATNATTKK
;
A
#
# COMPACT_ATOMS: atom_id res chain seq x y z
N MET A 1 24.64 -58.39 -28.62
CA MET A 1 23.62 -58.56 -27.56
C MET A 1 24.18 -58.19 -26.18
N GLU A 2 25.29 -58.79 -25.73
CA GLU A 2 25.85 -58.51 -24.39
C GLU A 2 26.27 -57.05 -24.15
N HIS A 3 26.87 -56.38 -25.13
CA HIS A 3 27.26 -54.96 -25.00
C HIS A 3 26.05 -54.01 -24.95
N LEU A 4 24.94 -54.37 -25.62
CA LEU A 4 23.71 -53.59 -25.61
C LEU A 4 23.00 -53.72 -24.26
N CYS A 5 23.00 -54.93 -23.67
CA CYS A 5 22.47 -55.16 -22.32
C CYS A 5 23.29 -54.44 -21.24
N ARG A 6 24.63 -54.40 -21.34
CA ARG A 6 25.48 -53.62 -20.42
C ARG A 6 25.23 -52.12 -20.54
N PHE A 7 25.06 -51.60 -21.75
CA PHE A 7 24.76 -50.18 -21.96
C PHE A 7 23.38 -49.79 -21.42
N LEU A 8 22.36 -50.62 -21.65
CA LEU A 8 21.01 -50.45 -21.09
C LEU A 8 21.02 -50.52 -19.56
N PHE A 9 21.82 -51.41 -18.96
CA PHE A 9 21.93 -51.52 -17.51
C PHE A 9 22.63 -50.30 -16.88
N ILE A 10 23.70 -49.80 -17.50
CA ILE A 10 24.39 -48.58 -17.06
C ILE A 10 23.49 -47.34 -17.24
N PHE A 11 22.74 -47.27 -18.34
CA PHE A 11 21.75 -46.22 -18.59
C PHE A 11 20.61 -46.26 -17.56
N LEU A 12 20.09 -47.45 -17.23
CA LEU A 12 19.08 -47.64 -16.18
C LEU A 12 19.60 -47.29 -14.78
N LEU A 13 20.87 -47.58 -14.48
CA LEU A 13 21.51 -47.14 -13.23
C LEU A 13 21.66 -45.61 -13.18
N PHE A 14 22.02 -44.96 -14.29
CA PHE A 14 22.08 -43.50 -14.41
C PHE A 14 20.70 -42.85 -14.27
N VAL A 15 19.67 -43.44 -14.88
CA VAL A 15 18.29 -42.98 -14.75
C VAL A 15 17.77 -43.22 -13.32
N SER A 16 18.17 -44.29 -12.62
CA SER A 16 17.82 -44.49 -11.20
C SER A 16 18.55 -43.53 -10.25
N ALA A 17 19.78 -43.12 -10.59
CA ALA A 17 20.53 -42.12 -9.84
C ALA A 17 19.94 -40.71 -10.01
N CYS A 18 19.26 -40.44 -11.13
CA CYS A 18 18.53 -39.20 -11.36
C CYS A 18 17.05 -39.27 -10.89
N ALA A 19 16.46 -40.46 -10.79
CA ALA A 19 15.04 -40.65 -10.45
C ALA A 19 14.78 -41.04 -8.99
N GLY A 20 15.81 -41.36 -8.20
CA GLY A 20 15.67 -41.94 -6.86
C GLY A 20 16.22 -41.07 -5.72
N GLY A 21 15.52 -39.97 -5.38
CA GLY A 21 15.67 -39.30 -4.09
C GLY A 21 16.19 -37.87 -4.16
N GLY A 22 15.28 -36.89 -4.05
CA GLY A 22 15.66 -35.51 -3.77
C GLY A 22 16.59 -35.44 -2.56
N SER A 23 17.51 -34.46 -2.55
CA SER A 23 18.44 -34.25 -1.44
C SER A 23 17.68 -34.26 -0.10
N PRO A 24 18.26 -34.79 0.99
CA PRO A 24 17.61 -34.79 2.31
C PRO A 24 17.03 -33.43 2.69
N SER A 25 17.74 -32.35 2.33
CA SER A 25 17.32 -30.96 2.51
C SER A 25 16.04 -30.62 1.73
N ARG A 26 15.91 -31.04 0.46
CA ARG A 26 14.69 -30.79 -0.35
C ARG A 26 13.46 -31.47 0.25
N ARG A 27 13.59 -32.74 0.65
CA ARG A 27 12.49 -33.48 1.30
C ARG A 27 12.09 -32.84 2.63
N LEU A 28 13.04 -32.27 3.36
CA LEU A 28 12.75 -31.52 4.59
C LEU A 28 11.95 -30.26 4.30
N LEU A 29 12.33 -29.47 3.29
CA LEU A 29 11.60 -28.26 2.89
C LEU A 29 10.19 -28.59 2.39
N GLU A 30 10.03 -29.60 1.53
CA GLU A 30 8.71 -30.07 1.06
C GLU A 30 7.83 -30.52 2.22
N ARG A 31 8.42 -31.22 3.21
CA ARG A 31 7.71 -31.61 4.43
C ARG A 31 7.32 -30.40 5.27
N ALA A 32 8.21 -29.43 5.47
CA ALA A 32 7.90 -28.19 6.18
C ALA A 32 6.74 -27.44 5.50
N ASP A 33 6.81 -27.30 4.17
CA ASP A 33 5.79 -26.60 3.37
C ASP A 33 4.41 -27.28 3.52
N SER A 34 4.36 -28.61 3.42
CA SER A 34 3.12 -29.38 3.63
C SER A 34 2.50 -29.20 5.02
N LEU A 35 3.32 -28.89 6.03
CA LEU A 35 2.89 -28.71 7.41
C LEU A 35 2.46 -27.27 7.71
N LEU A 36 2.85 -26.28 6.90
CA LEU A 36 2.63 -24.86 7.20
C LEU A 36 1.16 -24.54 7.52
N ASP A 37 0.22 -25.16 6.81
CA ASP A 37 -1.20 -24.84 6.98
C ASP A 37 -1.92 -25.69 8.01
N VAL A 38 -1.40 -26.88 8.32
CA VAL A 38 -2.08 -27.84 9.21
C VAL A 38 -1.44 -27.84 10.60
N ARG A 39 -0.11 -27.71 10.67
CA ARG A 39 0.69 -27.75 11.90
C ARG A 39 1.88 -26.78 11.80
N PRO A 40 1.63 -25.46 11.85
CA PRO A 40 2.66 -24.45 11.68
C PRO A 40 3.75 -24.52 12.74
N ASP A 41 3.42 -24.93 13.97
CA ASP A 41 4.36 -25.15 15.08
C ASP A 41 5.38 -26.26 14.75
N SER A 42 4.90 -27.33 14.10
CA SER A 42 5.70 -28.47 13.69
C SER A 42 6.55 -28.14 12.47
N ALA A 43 6.01 -27.36 11.53
CA ALA A 43 6.77 -26.81 10.41
C ALA A 43 7.93 -25.94 10.91
N LEU A 44 7.66 -25.05 11.88
CA LEU A 44 8.67 -24.17 12.48
C LEU A 44 9.76 -24.97 13.17
N ARG A 45 9.40 -25.94 14.02
CA ARG A 45 10.37 -26.83 14.69
C ARG A 45 11.24 -27.60 13.70
N LEU A 46 10.64 -28.11 12.62
CA LEU A 46 11.37 -28.82 11.56
C LEU A 46 12.42 -27.92 10.90
N LEU A 47 12.03 -26.67 10.58
CA LEU A 47 12.91 -25.69 9.96
C LEU A 47 14.02 -25.23 10.91
N GLN A 48 13.70 -24.92 12.17
CA GLN A 48 14.69 -24.48 13.16
C GLN A 48 15.70 -25.57 13.54
N GLY A 49 15.30 -26.84 13.49
CA GLY A 49 16.20 -27.98 13.71
C GLY A 49 17.16 -28.25 12.54
N PHE A 50 17.02 -27.54 11.42
CA PHE A 50 17.83 -27.72 10.24
C PHE A 50 18.85 -26.58 10.08
N SER A 51 20.11 -26.92 9.78
CA SER A 51 21.14 -25.91 9.55
C SER A 51 21.11 -25.41 8.11
N PRO A 52 20.89 -24.11 7.85
CA PRO A 52 20.89 -23.56 6.48
C PRO A 52 22.23 -23.74 5.75
N ARG A 53 23.32 -24.02 6.47
CA ARG A 53 24.65 -24.32 5.90
C ARG A 53 24.67 -25.63 5.11
N GLN A 54 23.70 -26.51 5.33
CA GLN A 54 23.53 -27.76 4.58
C GLN A 54 22.84 -27.55 3.22
N LEU A 55 22.43 -26.32 2.89
CA LEU A 55 21.87 -25.96 1.59
C LEU A 55 22.99 -25.41 0.71
N ALA A 56 23.40 -26.20 -0.28
CA ALA A 56 24.53 -25.88 -1.15
C ALA A 56 24.24 -24.70 -2.09
N ASP A 57 23.01 -24.61 -2.60
CA ASP A 57 22.62 -23.61 -3.59
C ASP A 57 21.83 -22.44 -2.99
N ARG A 58 21.80 -21.32 -3.72
CA ARG A 58 21.05 -20.12 -3.32
C ARG A 58 19.54 -20.38 -3.29
N GLY A 59 19.02 -21.20 -4.20
CA GLY A 59 17.58 -21.50 -4.28
C GLY A 59 17.07 -22.24 -3.07
N GLY A 60 17.78 -23.27 -2.62
CA GLY A 60 17.48 -23.98 -1.38
C GLY A 60 17.44 -23.03 -0.17
N ARG A 61 18.39 -22.09 -0.08
CA ARG A 61 18.43 -21.08 1.00
C ARG A 61 17.27 -20.10 0.95
N MET A 62 16.89 -19.64 -0.25
CA MET A 62 15.74 -18.75 -0.43
C MET A 62 14.40 -19.45 -0.14
N HIS A 63 14.26 -20.72 -0.53
CA HIS A 63 13.08 -21.52 -0.20
C HIS A 63 12.99 -21.76 1.31
N TYR A 64 14.09 -22.12 1.97
CA TYR A 64 14.16 -22.22 3.42
C TYR A 64 13.76 -20.91 4.11
N ALA A 65 14.29 -19.77 3.66
CA ALA A 65 13.96 -18.46 4.24
C ALA A 65 12.47 -18.10 4.08
N LEU A 66 11.89 -18.36 2.91
CA LEU A 66 10.45 -18.16 2.67
C LEU A 66 9.60 -19.02 3.62
N LEU A 67 9.91 -20.30 3.75
CA LEU A 67 9.15 -21.21 4.64
C LEU A 67 9.33 -20.83 6.11
N LEU A 68 10.54 -20.44 6.52
CA LEU A 68 10.80 -20.00 7.89
C LEU A 68 10.01 -18.73 8.23
N MET A 69 9.97 -17.77 7.30
CA MET A 69 9.16 -16.57 7.43
C MET A 69 7.68 -16.90 7.60
N GLN A 70 7.13 -17.77 6.75
CA GLN A 70 5.74 -18.21 6.83
C GLN A 70 5.43 -18.96 8.14
N ALA A 71 6.35 -19.83 8.57
CA ALA A 71 6.20 -20.59 9.79
C ALA A 71 6.22 -19.68 11.03
N LYS A 72 7.16 -18.72 11.10
CA LYS A 72 7.21 -17.72 12.18
C LYS A 72 5.92 -16.89 12.24
N TYR A 73 5.48 -16.35 11.10
CA TYR A 73 4.26 -15.55 11.02
C TYR A 73 3.04 -16.31 11.54
N LYS A 74 2.85 -17.56 11.10
CA LYS A 74 1.74 -18.42 11.54
C LYS A 74 1.82 -18.85 13.01
N ASN A 75 3.00 -18.75 13.65
CA ASN A 75 3.18 -18.98 15.08
C ASN A 75 3.19 -17.66 15.87
N TYR A 76 2.77 -16.54 15.26
CA TYR A 76 2.76 -15.22 15.90
C TYR A 76 4.13 -14.79 16.44
N LEU A 77 5.20 -15.21 15.75
CA LEU A 77 6.57 -14.86 16.10
C LEU A 77 7.08 -13.74 15.18
N PRO A 78 7.95 -12.85 15.68
CA PRO A 78 8.60 -11.84 14.86
C PRO A 78 9.35 -12.48 13.69
N VAL A 79 8.95 -12.11 12.47
CA VAL A 79 9.56 -12.61 11.24
C VAL A 79 10.94 -11.99 11.03
N SER A 80 11.01 -10.65 11.07
CA SER A 80 12.19 -9.80 10.92
C SER A 80 11.93 -8.42 11.56
N GLU A 81 13.00 -7.67 11.88
CA GLU A 81 12.90 -6.27 12.32
C GLU A 81 12.57 -5.31 11.17
N ASP A 82 12.83 -5.73 9.92
CA ASP A 82 12.62 -4.95 8.70
C ASP A 82 12.01 -5.77 7.55
N ASP A 83 11.76 -5.12 6.40
CA ASP A 83 11.23 -5.73 5.18
C ASP A 83 12.34 -6.28 4.25
N THR A 84 13.61 -6.26 4.67
CA THR A 84 14.76 -6.56 3.80
C THR A 84 14.70 -7.99 3.25
N LEU A 85 14.52 -8.98 4.13
CA LEU A 85 14.45 -10.39 3.70
C LEU A 85 13.24 -10.65 2.80
N ALA A 86 12.09 -10.06 3.13
CA ALA A 86 10.87 -10.23 2.34
C ALA A 86 11.03 -9.66 0.92
N ARG A 87 11.67 -8.50 0.79
CA ARG A 87 11.99 -7.88 -0.49
C ARG A 87 13.05 -8.66 -1.27
N GLU A 88 14.06 -9.22 -0.60
CA GLU A 88 15.04 -10.10 -1.24
C GLU A 88 14.35 -11.34 -1.84
N LEU A 89 13.45 -11.98 -1.08
CA LEU A 89 12.67 -13.12 -1.57
C LEU A 89 11.84 -12.75 -2.81
N VAL A 90 11.19 -11.58 -2.80
CA VAL A 90 10.42 -11.08 -3.95
C VAL A 90 11.32 -10.92 -5.18
N SER A 91 12.47 -10.26 -5.04
CA SER A 91 13.41 -10.05 -6.15
C SER A 91 13.96 -11.37 -6.67
N TYR A 92 14.35 -12.28 -5.76
CA TYR A 92 14.91 -13.57 -6.13
C TYR A 92 13.95 -14.40 -6.98
N TYR A 93 12.67 -14.50 -6.58
CA TYR A 93 11.69 -15.27 -7.34
C TYR A 93 11.20 -14.55 -8.60
N ALA A 94 11.30 -13.23 -8.65
CA ALA A 94 11.12 -12.47 -9.89
C ALA A 94 12.20 -12.83 -10.92
N ASP A 95 13.47 -12.78 -10.51
CA ASP A 95 14.62 -13.09 -11.36
C ASP A 95 14.62 -14.56 -11.81
N ALA A 96 14.15 -15.47 -10.94
CA ALA A 96 13.98 -16.89 -11.25
C ALA A 96 12.79 -17.19 -12.18
N GLY A 97 11.90 -16.23 -12.42
CA GLY A 97 10.67 -16.42 -13.20
C GLY A 97 9.63 -17.32 -12.54
N ASP A 98 9.72 -17.54 -11.23
CA ASP A 98 8.79 -18.38 -10.47
C ASP A 98 7.65 -17.53 -9.91
N ALA A 99 6.61 -17.33 -10.72
CA ALA A 99 5.45 -16.53 -10.35
C ALA A 99 4.74 -17.04 -9.09
N GLY A 100 4.73 -18.36 -8.82
CA GLY A 100 4.08 -18.94 -7.65
C GLY A 100 4.83 -18.60 -6.37
N MET A 101 6.15 -18.80 -6.35
CA MET A 101 6.98 -18.42 -5.22
C MET A 101 7.07 -16.91 -5.05
N GLN A 102 7.07 -16.14 -6.15
CA GLN A 102 7.01 -14.69 -6.10
C GLN A 102 5.69 -14.21 -5.48
N ALA A 103 4.56 -14.84 -5.80
CA ALA A 103 3.27 -14.53 -5.18
C ALA A 103 3.30 -14.76 -3.66
N ARG A 104 3.86 -15.89 -3.22
CA ARG A 104 4.06 -16.19 -1.79
C ARG A 104 4.97 -15.16 -1.13
N ALA A 105 6.05 -14.74 -1.79
CA ALA A 105 6.95 -13.73 -1.26
C ALA A 105 6.27 -12.36 -1.11
N TYR A 106 5.51 -11.91 -2.11
CA TYR A 106 4.71 -10.69 -2.02
C TYR A 106 3.64 -10.77 -0.93
N TYR A 107 2.98 -11.91 -0.77
CA TYR A 107 2.00 -12.11 0.30
C TYR A 107 2.65 -11.93 1.68
N ASN A 108 3.81 -12.56 1.90
CA ASN A 108 4.54 -12.40 3.16
C ASN A 108 5.06 -10.97 3.38
N LEU A 109 5.45 -10.28 2.30
CA LEU A 109 5.82 -8.86 2.36
C LEU A 109 4.62 -8.01 2.80
N GLY A 110 3.42 -8.30 2.29
CA GLY A 110 2.18 -7.68 2.74
C GLY A 110 1.93 -7.89 4.23
N CYS A 111 2.13 -9.13 4.73
CA CYS A 111 2.01 -9.43 6.15
C CYS A 111 3.01 -8.63 7.01
N VAL A 112 4.27 -8.48 6.57
CA VAL A 112 5.28 -7.66 7.27
C VAL A 112 4.84 -6.21 7.35
N TYR A 113 4.27 -5.66 6.28
CA TYR A 113 3.76 -4.29 6.29
C TYR A 113 2.52 -4.13 7.17
N GLU A 114 1.64 -5.13 7.25
CA GLU A 114 0.52 -5.11 8.22
C GLU A 114 1.02 -5.14 9.67
N ASP A 115 1.98 -6.00 10.00
CA ASP A 115 2.58 -6.08 11.34
C ASP A 115 3.25 -4.74 11.74
N ARG A 116 3.75 -4.00 10.75
CA ARG A 116 4.35 -2.66 10.92
C ARG A 116 3.34 -1.51 10.87
N GLN A 117 2.04 -1.80 10.72
CA GLN A 117 0.99 -0.79 10.56
C GLN A 117 1.24 0.16 9.37
N GLU A 118 1.75 -0.39 8.27
CA GLU A 118 2.02 0.29 7.00
C GLU A 118 1.02 -0.18 5.91
N PRO A 119 -0.29 0.11 6.06
CA PRO A 119 -1.35 -0.50 5.25
C PRO A 119 -1.28 -0.13 3.75
N ASP A 120 -0.70 1.01 3.38
CA ASP A 120 -0.50 1.38 1.96
C ASP A 120 0.49 0.43 1.26
N LEU A 121 1.55 0.06 1.97
CA LEU A 121 2.56 -0.87 1.47
C LEU A 121 2.04 -2.29 1.49
N ALA A 122 1.27 -2.66 2.52
CA ALA A 122 0.58 -3.95 2.58
C ALA A 122 -0.38 -4.13 1.40
N LEU A 123 -1.20 -3.11 1.10
CA LEU A 123 -2.15 -3.15 -0.01
C LEU A 123 -1.42 -3.38 -1.35
N LYS A 124 -0.35 -2.63 -1.61
CA LYS A 124 0.47 -2.79 -2.83
C LYS A 124 1.07 -4.19 -2.93
N ALA A 125 1.65 -4.68 -1.83
CA ALA A 125 2.24 -6.02 -1.79
C ALA A 125 1.17 -7.11 -2.02
N TYR A 126 -0.02 -6.98 -1.42
CA TYR A 126 -1.12 -7.91 -1.66
C TYR A 126 -1.66 -7.84 -3.08
N HIS A 127 -1.78 -6.66 -3.69
CA HIS A 127 -2.17 -6.57 -5.10
C HIS A 127 -1.17 -7.31 -6.02
N GLU A 128 0.13 -7.14 -5.80
CA GLU A 128 1.14 -7.89 -6.55
C GLU A 128 1.09 -9.40 -6.26
N ALA A 129 0.90 -9.80 -4.99
CA ALA A 129 0.70 -11.20 -4.63
C ALA A 129 -0.46 -11.83 -5.41
N GLY A 130 -1.58 -11.12 -5.51
CA GLY A 130 -2.77 -11.58 -6.24
C GLY A 130 -2.52 -11.67 -7.74
N ARG A 131 -1.82 -10.68 -8.32
CA ARG A 131 -1.43 -10.68 -9.74
C ARG A 131 -0.57 -11.89 -10.07
N GLN A 132 0.46 -12.17 -9.28
CA GLN A 132 1.37 -13.29 -9.51
C GLN A 132 0.71 -14.63 -9.22
N ALA A 133 -0.10 -14.74 -8.15
CA ALA A 133 -0.83 -15.97 -7.83
C ALA A 133 -1.80 -16.35 -8.96
N ARG A 134 -2.52 -15.37 -9.52
CA ARG A 134 -3.41 -15.59 -10.66
C ARG A 134 -2.65 -16.05 -11.91
N ARG A 135 -1.48 -15.46 -12.19
CA ARG A 135 -0.60 -15.89 -13.31
C ARG A 135 -0.07 -17.31 -13.12
N ALA A 136 0.26 -17.69 -11.90
CA ALA A 136 0.79 -19.01 -11.55
C ALA A 136 -0.30 -20.09 -11.41
N GLY A 137 -1.58 -19.72 -11.37
CA GLY A 137 -2.66 -20.63 -10.99
C GLY A 137 -2.60 -21.08 -9.53
N ASP A 138 -1.92 -20.32 -8.66
CA ASP A 138 -1.84 -20.60 -7.22
C ASP A 138 -3.13 -20.14 -6.51
N THR A 139 -4.15 -20.99 -6.55
CA THR A 139 -5.46 -20.76 -5.93
C THR A 139 -5.35 -20.50 -4.44
N ARG A 140 -4.43 -21.18 -3.74
CA ARG A 140 -4.32 -21.06 -2.29
C ARG A 140 -3.80 -19.67 -1.91
N THR A 141 -2.70 -19.22 -2.51
CA THR A 141 -2.15 -17.87 -2.26
C THR A 141 -3.13 -16.80 -2.70
N LEU A 142 -3.77 -16.96 -3.87
CA LEU A 142 -4.79 -16.02 -4.36
C LEU A 142 -5.94 -15.84 -3.35
N CYS A 143 -6.44 -16.96 -2.80
CA CYS A 143 -7.50 -16.95 -1.80
C CYS A 143 -7.11 -16.17 -0.53
N ARG A 144 -5.87 -16.31 -0.06
CA ARG A 144 -5.38 -15.57 1.12
C ARG A 144 -5.29 -14.08 0.85
N THR A 145 -4.70 -13.75 -0.28
CA THR A 145 -4.51 -12.37 -0.70
C THR A 145 -5.86 -11.66 -0.80
N TYR A 146 -6.86 -12.27 -1.43
CA TYR A 146 -8.18 -11.66 -1.56
C TYR A 146 -8.92 -11.55 -0.23
N ASN A 147 -8.72 -12.49 0.70
CA ASN A 147 -9.25 -12.36 2.05
C ASN A 147 -8.68 -11.14 2.77
N ASN A 148 -7.37 -10.91 2.70
CA ASN A 148 -6.73 -9.76 3.33
C ASN A 148 -7.13 -8.45 2.65
N LEU A 149 -7.17 -8.40 1.32
CA LEU A 149 -7.67 -7.22 0.59
C LEU A 149 -9.13 -6.91 0.94
N ALA A 150 -9.98 -7.94 1.11
CA ALA A 150 -11.37 -7.76 1.51
C ALA A 150 -11.49 -7.24 2.94
N TYR A 151 -10.68 -7.77 3.87
CA TYR A 151 -10.57 -7.28 5.24
C TYR A 151 -10.14 -5.82 5.29
N ILE A 152 -9.09 -5.46 4.55
CA ILE A 152 -8.64 -4.07 4.42
C ILE A 152 -9.82 -3.23 3.91
N CYS A 153 -10.47 -3.61 2.80
CA CYS A 153 -11.62 -2.87 2.25
C CYS A 153 -12.75 -2.64 3.27
N LEU A 154 -13.02 -3.59 4.18
CA LEU A 154 -13.99 -3.39 5.26
C LEU A 154 -13.53 -2.28 6.22
N ASN A 155 -12.26 -2.31 6.65
CA ASN A 155 -11.70 -1.28 7.53
C ASN A 155 -11.65 0.09 6.86
N GLN A 156 -11.52 0.14 5.54
CA GLN A 156 -11.58 1.38 4.73
C GLN A 156 -13.01 1.90 4.48
N GLY A 157 -14.05 1.26 5.05
CA GLY A 157 -15.44 1.67 4.84
C GLY A 157 -15.97 1.39 3.43
N MET A 158 -15.43 0.37 2.74
CA MET A 158 -15.87 -0.06 1.40
C MET A 158 -16.55 -1.44 1.42
N PRO A 159 -17.70 -1.60 2.09
CA PRO A 159 -18.31 -2.91 2.33
C PRO A 159 -18.77 -3.63 1.04
N GLY A 160 -19.24 -2.91 0.03
CA GLY A 160 -19.63 -3.53 -1.26
C GLY A 160 -18.43 -4.11 -2.03
N ARG A 161 -17.29 -3.41 -2.02
CA ARG A 161 -16.06 -3.94 -2.62
C ARG A 161 -15.52 -5.14 -1.85
N ALA A 162 -15.61 -5.09 -0.52
CA ALA A 162 -15.25 -6.21 0.32
C ALA A 162 -16.13 -7.44 0.03
N ASP A 163 -17.45 -7.30 -0.12
CA ASP A 163 -18.33 -8.42 -0.49
C ASP A 163 -17.94 -9.06 -1.82
N SER A 164 -17.61 -8.25 -2.85
CA SER A 164 -17.11 -8.76 -4.13
C SER A 164 -15.85 -9.61 -3.96
N LEU A 165 -14.88 -9.12 -3.17
CA LEU A 165 -13.66 -9.88 -2.90
C LEU A 165 -13.93 -11.14 -2.07
N TYR A 166 -14.79 -11.07 -1.05
CA TYR A 166 -15.19 -12.25 -0.28
C TYR A 166 -15.98 -13.25 -1.12
N ALA A 167 -16.70 -12.82 -2.16
CA ALA A 167 -17.36 -13.72 -3.10
C ALA A 167 -16.33 -14.54 -3.90
N GLU A 168 -15.23 -13.91 -4.34
CA GLU A 168 -14.11 -14.62 -4.96
C GLU A 168 -13.42 -15.55 -3.94
N VAL A 169 -13.19 -15.09 -2.71
CA VAL A 169 -12.64 -15.93 -1.62
C VAL A 169 -13.51 -17.15 -1.38
N GLU A 170 -14.83 -17.02 -1.34
CA GLU A 170 -15.74 -18.14 -1.14
C GLU A 170 -15.55 -19.21 -2.23
N GLN A 171 -15.44 -18.81 -3.49
CA GLN A 171 -15.23 -19.74 -4.61
C GLN A 171 -13.86 -20.41 -4.53
N LEU A 172 -12.80 -19.62 -4.34
CA LEU A 172 -11.42 -20.12 -4.26
C LEU A 172 -11.24 -21.03 -3.04
N ALA A 173 -11.85 -20.71 -1.90
CA ALA A 173 -11.80 -21.50 -0.69
C ALA A 173 -12.47 -22.86 -0.87
N ARG A 174 -13.61 -22.92 -1.57
CA ARG A 174 -14.25 -24.20 -1.93
C ARG A 174 -13.36 -25.05 -2.83
N GLN A 175 -12.72 -24.45 -3.84
CA GLN A 175 -11.79 -25.15 -4.74
C GLN A 175 -10.56 -25.69 -3.99
N ALA A 176 -10.03 -24.90 -3.05
CA ALA A 176 -8.83 -25.24 -2.29
C ALA A 176 -9.11 -26.12 -1.04
N GLY A 177 -10.38 -26.40 -0.71
CA GLY A 177 -10.75 -27.05 0.54
C GLY A 177 -10.42 -26.22 1.80
N ASP A 178 -10.30 -24.91 1.67
CA ASP A 178 -9.93 -23.99 2.75
C ASP A 178 -11.15 -23.63 3.61
N SER A 179 -11.44 -24.46 4.60
CA SER A 179 -12.61 -24.30 5.46
C SER A 179 -12.56 -23.03 6.32
N VAL A 180 -11.35 -22.56 6.67
CA VAL A 180 -11.16 -21.34 7.48
C VAL A 180 -11.61 -20.12 6.70
N ARG A 181 -11.09 -19.95 5.47
CA ARG A 181 -11.46 -18.82 4.61
C ARG A 181 -12.89 -18.91 4.11
N LEU A 182 -13.40 -20.12 3.88
CA LEU A 182 -14.80 -20.33 3.53
C LEU A 182 -15.72 -19.85 4.66
N ALA A 183 -15.43 -20.22 5.91
CA ALA A 183 -16.21 -19.77 7.06
C ALA A 183 -16.19 -18.24 7.18
N GLU A 184 -15.01 -17.62 7.11
CA GLU A 184 -14.88 -16.16 7.17
C GLU A 184 -15.67 -15.47 6.06
N ALA A 185 -15.50 -15.89 4.80
CA ALA A 185 -16.21 -15.30 3.66
C ALA A 185 -17.73 -15.42 3.84
N LEU A 186 -18.25 -16.58 4.22
CA LEU A 186 -19.68 -16.76 4.46
C LEU A 186 -20.22 -15.81 5.54
N LEU A 187 -19.51 -15.68 6.66
CA LEU A 187 -19.91 -14.78 7.75
C LEU A 187 -19.89 -13.31 7.32
N ARG A 188 -18.82 -12.86 6.66
CA ARG A 188 -18.66 -11.47 6.20
C ARG A 188 -19.72 -11.10 5.16
N ARG A 189 -19.94 -11.96 4.18
CA ARG A 189 -20.97 -11.77 3.15
C ARG A 189 -22.38 -11.88 3.70
N GLY A 190 -22.60 -12.73 4.69
CA GLY A 190 -23.86 -12.82 5.42
C GLY A 190 -24.18 -11.51 6.15
N SER A 191 -23.20 -10.97 6.90
CA SER A 191 -23.35 -9.67 7.55
C SER A 191 -23.57 -8.52 6.56
N TYR A 192 -22.90 -8.52 5.40
CA TYR A 192 -23.15 -7.53 4.36
C TYR A 192 -24.57 -7.67 3.78
N ALA A 193 -25.04 -8.89 3.53
CA ALA A 193 -26.38 -9.13 3.03
C ALA A 193 -27.47 -8.64 4.01
N LEU A 194 -27.28 -8.75 5.32
CA LEU A 194 -28.19 -8.14 6.30
C LEU A 194 -28.31 -6.63 6.13
N ALA A 195 -27.21 -5.95 5.81
CA ALA A 195 -27.20 -4.50 5.59
C ALA A 195 -27.94 -4.08 4.30
N LEU A 196 -28.18 -5.00 3.36
CA LEU A 196 -28.94 -4.74 2.14
C LEU A 196 -30.47 -4.79 2.35
N GLY A 197 -30.93 -5.26 3.51
CA GLY A 197 -32.35 -5.28 3.90
C GLY A 197 -33.09 -6.58 3.59
N ASP A 198 -34.40 -6.55 3.83
CA ASP A 198 -35.26 -7.73 4.02
C ASP A 198 -35.19 -8.77 2.91
N THR A 199 -35.09 -8.34 1.65
CA THR A 199 -35.03 -9.26 0.49
C THR A 199 -33.79 -10.17 0.51
N ALA A 200 -32.73 -9.77 1.22
CA ALA A 200 -31.49 -10.52 1.34
C ALA A 200 -31.39 -11.34 2.63
N TYR A 201 -32.36 -11.24 3.56
CA TYR A 201 -32.31 -11.92 4.86
C TYR A 201 -32.24 -13.45 4.77
N PRO A 202 -33.02 -14.14 3.90
CA PRO A 202 -32.92 -15.60 3.80
C PRO A 202 -31.51 -16.06 3.37
N LEU A 203 -30.90 -15.33 2.43
CA LEU A 203 -29.53 -15.62 1.98
C LEU A 203 -28.50 -15.29 3.06
N ALA A 204 -28.70 -14.19 3.79
CA ALA A 204 -27.84 -13.81 4.90
C ALA A 204 -27.87 -14.87 6.01
N GLU A 205 -29.06 -15.31 6.41
CA GLU A 205 -29.27 -16.36 7.40
C GLU A 205 -28.58 -17.66 6.99
N GLN A 206 -28.80 -18.12 5.75
CA GLN A 206 -28.17 -19.34 5.23
C GLN A 206 -26.65 -19.26 5.33
N ARG A 207 -26.05 -18.13 4.92
CA ARG A 207 -24.60 -17.92 4.96
C ARG A 207 -24.07 -17.86 6.38
N ILE A 208 -24.74 -17.12 7.27
CA ILE A 208 -24.31 -16.96 8.67
C ILE A 208 -24.38 -18.30 9.40
N LYS A 209 -25.48 -19.06 9.27
CA LYS A 209 -25.62 -20.39 9.86
C LYS A 209 -24.58 -21.38 9.32
N SER A 210 -24.30 -21.34 8.02
CA SER A 210 -23.26 -22.18 7.40
C SER A 210 -21.86 -21.82 7.89
N GLY A 211 -21.53 -20.52 7.92
CA GLY A 211 -20.24 -20.02 8.41
C GLY A 211 -20.04 -20.31 9.89
N TYR A 212 -21.10 -20.19 10.70
CA TYR A 212 -21.10 -20.56 12.12
C TYR A 212 -20.82 -22.05 12.33
N GLY A 213 -21.50 -22.93 11.57
CA GLY A 213 -21.25 -24.38 11.63
C GLY A 213 -19.80 -24.75 11.32
N LEU A 214 -19.22 -24.13 10.28
CA LEU A 214 -17.81 -24.32 9.95
C LEU A 214 -16.88 -23.77 11.05
N ALA A 215 -17.14 -22.57 11.56
CA ALA A 215 -16.35 -21.97 12.62
C ALA A 215 -16.29 -22.85 13.88
N ARG A 216 -17.44 -23.44 14.27
CA ARG A 216 -17.50 -24.41 15.39
C ARG A 216 -16.71 -25.68 15.12
N GLY A 217 -16.85 -26.28 13.94
CA GLY A 217 -16.09 -27.48 13.57
C GLY A 217 -14.58 -27.27 13.50
N LEU A 218 -14.13 -26.02 13.27
CA LEU A 218 -12.71 -25.66 13.22
C LEU A 218 -12.11 -25.36 14.59
N HIS A 219 -12.92 -25.26 15.66
CA HIS A 219 -12.49 -24.84 16.99
C HIS A 219 -11.69 -23.51 16.99
N SER A 220 -11.98 -22.61 16.05
CA SER A 220 -11.27 -21.33 15.90
C SER A 220 -11.94 -20.24 16.71
N ALA A 221 -11.28 -19.75 17.76
CA ALA A 221 -11.81 -18.69 18.60
C ALA A 221 -12.12 -17.40 17.83
N THR A 222 -11.26 -17.03 16.88
CA THR A 222 -11.45 -15.83 16.05
C THR A 222 -12.67 -15.94 15.12
N LEU A 223 -12.81 -17.04 14.38
CA LEU A 223 -13.96 -17.25 13.50
C LEU A 223 -15.26 -17.38 14.30
N THR A 224 -15.18 -18.01 15.46
CA THR A 224 -16.31 -18.19 16.37
C THR A 224 -16.81 -16.84 16.88
N ARG A 225 -15.93 -15.93 17.31
CA ARG A 225 -16.31 -14.54 17.66
C ARG A 225 -16.98 -13.81 16.49
N LEU A 226 -16.42 -13.92 15.28
CA LEU A 226 -17.02 -13.34 14.08
C LEU A 226 -18.42 -13.93 13.82
N ALA A 227 -18.59 -15.23 13.96
CA ALA A 227 -19.87 -15.90 13.75
C ALA A 227 -20.95 -15.39 14.71
N TYR A 228 -20.60 -15.20 15.98
CA TYR A 228 -21.54 -14.67 16.97
C TYR A 228 -21.88 -13.20 16.74
N TYR A 229 -20.90 -12.40 16.30
CA TYR A 229 -21.19 -11.05 15.85
C TYR A 229 -22.25 -11.07 14.72
N SER A 230 -22.05 -11.91 13.71
CA SER A 230 -22.97 -12.05 12.58
C SER A 230 -24.35 -12.58 13.01
N LEU A 231 -24.42 -13.54 13.93
CA LEU A 231 -25.67 -14.05 14.48
C LEU A 231 -26.42 -12.98 15.28
N GLY A 232 -25.72 -12.16 16.07
CA GLY A 232 -26.32 -11.02 16.77
C GLY A 232 -26.99 -10.05 15.82
N LEU A 233 -26.31 -9.69 14.73
CA LEU A 233 -26.90 -8.87 13.66
C LEU A 233 -28.11 -9.57 13.02
N LEU A 234 -28.00 -10.86 12.71
CA LEU A 234 -29.10 -11.62 12.11
C LEU A 234 -30.36 -11.56 12.98
N PHE A 235 -30.22 -11.73 14.30
CA PHE A 235 -31.35 -11.65 15.22
C PHE A 235 -31.92 -10.23 15.33
N ASP A 236 -31.06 -9.22 15.25
CA ASP A 236 -31.48 -7.82 15.24
C ASP A 236 -32.39 -7.47 14.05
N TYR A 237 -32.17 -8.13 12.91
CA TYR A 237 -32.89 -7.87 11.66
C TYR A 237 -34.06 -8.83 11.39
N THR A 238 -33.98 -10.09 11.80
CA THR A 238 -34.96 -11.12 11.40
C THR A 238 -36.01 -11.45 12.46
N GLY A 239 -35.81 -11.08 13.73
CA GLY A 239 -36.86 -11.19 14.76
C GLY A 239 -37.24 -12.63 15.15
N HIS A 240 -36.29 -13.57 15.20
CA HIS A 240 -36.48 -14.95 15.68
C HIS A 240 -35.93 -15.14 17.12
N PRO A 241 -36.58 -14.58 18.16
CA PRO A 241 -35.95 -14.42 19.47
C PRO A 241 -35.80 -15.71 20.28
N GLU A 242 -36.61 -16.75 20.04
CA GLU A 242 -36.50 -18.02 20.76
C GLU A 242 -35.30 -18.85 20.30
N GLU A 243 -35.10 -18.98 18.98
CA GLU A 243 -33.91 -19.62 18.42
C GLU A 243 -32.64 -18.85 18.81
N ALA A 244 -32.73 -17.51 18.78
CA ALA A 244 -31.66 -16.63 19.22
C ALA A 244 -31.27 -16.87 20.68
N LEU A 245 -32.27 -16.98 21.57
CA LEU A 245 -32.05 -17.22 23.00
C LEU A 245 -31.37 -18.55 23.23
N LYS A 246 -31.87 -19.62 22.60
CA LYS A 246 -31.27 -20.95 22.71
C LYS A 246 -29.81 -20.95 22.25
N THR A 247 -29.55 -20.38 21.07
CA THR A 247 -28.20 -20.30 20.49
C THR A 247 -27.24 -19.49 21.38
N ALA A 248 -27.71 -18.37 21.93
CA ALA A 248 -26.91 -17.53 22.82
C ALA A 248 -26.61 -18.23 24.16
N GLN A 249 -27.58 -18.94 24.74
CA GLN A 249 -27.39 -19.71 25.97
C GLN A 249 -26.40 -20.86 25.80
N GLU A 250 -26.52 -21.63 24.70
CA GLU A 250 -25.56 -22.69 24.36
C GLU A 250 -24.13 -22.13 24.26
N PHE A 251 -23.96 -20.96 23.63
CA PHE A 251 -22.65 -20.35 23.51
C PHE A 251 -22.05 -19.91 24.86
N VAL A 252 -22.85 -19.33 25.77
CA VAL A 252 -22.36 -18.98 27.12
C VAL A 252 -21.85 -20.23 27.85
N LEU A 253 -22.54 -21.36 27.70
CA LEU A 253 -22.12 -22.63 28.31
C LEU A 253 -20.78 -23.14 27.72
N GLU A 254 -20.61 -23.06 26.39
CA GLU A 254 -19.37 -23.48 25.73
C GLU A 254 -18.18 -22.57 26.06
N ALA A 255 -18.43 -21.29 26.29
CA ALA A 255 -17.40 -20.28 26.48
C ALA A 255 -16.85 -20.19 27.91
N GLN A 256 -17.34 -20.97 28.88
CA GLN A 256 -17.03 -20.83 30.31
C GLN A 256 -15.53 -20.85 30.65
N HIS A 257 -14.71 -21.47 29.81
CA HIS A 257 -13.26 -21.62 30.03
C HIS A 257 -12.40 -20.58 29.30
N ASP A 258 -13.00 -19.69 28.52
CA ASP A 258 -12.29 -18.62 27.79
C ASP A 258 -12.98 -17.27 28.05
N THR A 259 -12.28 -16.40 28.78
CA THR A 259 -12.78 -15.07 29.18
C THR A 259 -13.19 -14.21 27.98
N ALA A 260 -12.44 -14.22 26.88
CA ALA A 260 -12.73 -13.39 25.71
C ALA A 260 -13.95 -13.91 24.94
N MET A 261 -14.08 -15.23 24.85
CA MET A 261 -15.25 -15.89 24.25
C MET A 261 -16.48 -15.68 25.12
N LEU A 262 -16.35 -15.79 26.44
CA LEU A 262 -17.44 -15.60 27.39
C LEU A 262 -17.95 -14.15 27.39
N ALA A 263 -17.06 -13.17 27.17
CA ALA A 263 -17.45 -11.78 26.98
C ALA A 263 -18.30 -11.60 25.71
N SER A 264 -17.89 -12.25 24.61
CA SER A 264 -18.63 -12.22 23.34
C SER A 264 -19.98 -12.91 23.47
N ALA A 265 -20.06 -14.01 24.22
CA ALA A 265 -21.27 -14.76 24.48
C ALA A 265 -22.28 -13.97 25.30
N ASN A 266 -21.83 -13.34 26.38
CA ASN A 266 -22.66 -12.48 27.20
C ASN A 266 -23.16 -11.24 26.45
N LEU A 267 -22.37 -10.69 25.51
CA LEU A 267 -22.84 -9.59 24.67
C LEU A 267 -24.01 -10.02 23.77
N LEU A 268 -23.90 -11.21 23.15
CA LEU A 268 -24.97 -11.77 22.33
C LEU A 268 -26.21 -12.05 23.17
N LEU A 269 -26.05 -12.75 24.30
CA LEU A 269 -27.16 -13.09 25.20
C LEU A 269 -27.84 -11.84 25.75
N GLY A 270 -27.07 -10.82 26.16
CA GLY A 270 -27.58 -9.53 26.59
C GLY A 270 -28.42 -8.83 25.53
N ASN A 271 -27.94 -8.82 24.27
CA ASN A 271 -28.71 -8.25 23.15
C ASN A 271 -30.03 -9.01 22.91
N VAL A 272 -29.99 -10.34 22.95
CA VAL A 272 -31.21 -11.17 22.81
C VAL A 272 -32.19 -10.91 23.95
N TYR A 273 -31.72 -10.76 25.19
CA TYR A 273 -32.58 -10.40 26.32
C TYR A 273 -33.18 -9.00 26.19
N CYS A 274 -32.45 -8.01 25.67
CA CYS A 274 -33.00 -6.69 25.34
C CYS A 274 -34.18 -6.82 24.37
N ARG A 275 -34.03 -7.61 23.30
CA ARG A 275 -35.10 -7.85 22.31
C ARG A 275 -36.32 -8.55 22.90
N LEU A 276 -36.10 -9.48 23.82
CA LEU A 276 -37.15 -10.18 24.56
C LEU A 276 -37.77 -9.35 25.69
N LYS A 277 -37.33 -8.10 25.89
CA LYS A 277 -37.72 -7.22 27.00
C LYS A 277 -37.48 -7.85 28.39
N ARG A 278 -36.45 -8.69 28.50
CA ARG A 278 -36.00 -9.30 29.76
C ARG A 278 -34.83 -8.48 30.33
N TYR A 279 -35.16 -7.29 30.82
CA TYR A 279 -34.13 -6.28 31.14
C TYR A 279 -33.19 -6.67 32.27
N ASP A 280 -33.66 -7.36 33.32
CA ASP A 280 -32.78 -7.82 34.41
C ASP A 280 -31.68 -8.78 33.92
N GLY A 281 -32.06 -9.73 33.06
CA GLY A 281 -31.13 -10.67 32.45
C GLY A 281 -30.17 -9.98 31.47
N ALA A 282 -30.69 -9.03 30.69
CA ALA A 282 -29.87 -8.24 29.77
C ALA A 282 -28.82 -7.43 30.52
N ASP A 283 -29.22 -6.71 31.57
CA ASP A 283 -28.35 -5.87 32.37
C ASP A 283 -27.23 -6.69 33.03
N SER A 284 -27.57 -7.83 33.64
CA SER A 284 -26.60 -8.74 34.24
C SER A 284 -25.54 -9.21 33.23
N CYS A 285 -25.96 -9.71 32.07
CA CYS A 285 -25.04 -10.16 31.02
C CYS A 285 -24.16 -9.01 30.51
N LEU A 286 -24.74 -7.85 30.20
CA LEU A 286 -24.00 -6.72 29.64
C LEU A 286 -23.01 -6.13 30.65
N GLN A 287 -23.34 -6.10 31.94
CA GLN A 287 -22.39 -5.69 32.98
C GLN A 287 -21.20 -6.64 33.07
N GLN A 288 -21.40 -7.96 32.90
CA GLN A 288 -20.27 -8.90 32.80
C GLN A 288 -19.38 -8.55 31.62
N VAL A 289 -19.94 -8.23 30.44
CA VAL A 289 -19.15 -7.79 29.28
C VAL A 289 -18.33 -6.54 29.60
N VAL A 290 -18.89 -5.57 30.33
CA VAL A 290 -18.16 -4.36 30.73
C VAL A 290 -16.95 -4.70 31.61
N GLN A 291 -17.07 -5.69 32.49
CA GLN A 291 -15.98 -6.11 33.38
C GLN A 291 -14.88 -6.85 32.62
N MET A 292 -15.25 -7.81 31.76
CA MET A 292 -14.31 -8.79 31.21
C MET A 292 -13.95 -8.62 29.72
N GLY A 293 -14.72 -7.81 28.97
CA GLY A 293 -14.55 -7.64 27.52
C GLY A 293 -13.41 -6.70 27.12
N ASP A 294 -13.03 -6.74 25.84
CA ASP A 294 -12.14 -5.75 25.23
C ASP A 294 -12.84 -4.38 25.01
N CYS A 295 -12.10 -3.36 24.57
CA CYS A 295 -12.66 -2.03 24.35
C CYS A 295 -13.82 -2.00 23.34
N THR A 296 -13.84 -2.91 22.36
CA THR A 296 -14.90 -3.00 21.34
C THR A 296 -16.17 -3.59 21.94
N LEU A 297 -16.04 -4.68 22.69
CA LEU A 297 -17.17 -5.32 23.37
C LEU A 297 -17.73 -4.42 24.47
N ARG A 298 -16.87 -3.76 25.26
CA ARG A 298 -17.28 -2.80 26.30
C ARG A 298 -18.05 -1.63 25.73
N GLU A 299 -17.59 -1.05 24.62
CA GLU A 299 -18.28 0.05 23.94
C GLU A 299 -19.70 -0.36 23.52
N ARG A 300 -19.85 -1.54 22.91
CA ARG A 300 -21.17 -2.08 22.53
C ARG A 300 -22.05 -2.39 23.73
N ALA A 301 -21.49 -2.97 24.79
CA ALA A 301 -22.22 -3.25 26.01
C ALA A 301 -22.75 -1.97 26.67
N CYS A 302 -21.93 -0.92 26.75
CA CYS A 302 -22.35 0.39 27.24
C CYS A 302 -23.45 1.01 26.37
N ALA A 303 -23.41 0.84 25.04
CA ALA A 303 -24.48 1.30 24.17
C ALA A 303 -25.83 0.61 24.48
N LEU A 304 -25.81 -0.71 24.67
CA LEU A 304 -27.02 -1.48 25.01
C LEU A 304 -27.52 -1.16 26.42
N LEU A 305 -26.63 -1.00 27.39
CA LEU A 305 -26.97 -0.61 28.77
C LEU A 305 -27.56 0.81 28.85
N SER A 306 -27.04 1.74 28.03
CA SER A 306 -27.61 3.08 27.90
C SER A 306 -29.04 3.03 27.37
N HIS A 307 -29.25 2.28 26.28
CA HIS A 307 -30.57 2.13 25.69
C HIS A 307 -31.56 1.46 26.65
N LEU A 308 -31.12 0.45 27.38
CA LEU A 308 -31.93 -0.22 28.40
C LEU A 308 -32.36 0.74 29.52
N ALA A 309 -31.43 1.58 30.01
CA ALA A 309 -31.74 2.60 31.01
C ALA A 309 -32.74 3.67 30.50
N GLU A 310 -32.64 4.05 29.22
CA GLU A 310 -33.65 4.94 28.59
C GLU A 310 -35.04 4.31 28.54
N GLN A 311 -35.14 3.01 28.25
CA GLN A 311 -36.41 2.28 28.27
C GLN A 311 -37.03 2.19 29.68
N GLU A 312 -36.18 2.16 30.71
CA GLU A 312 -36.58 2.17 32.12
C GLU A 312 -36.94 3.59 32.63
N GLY A 313 -36.61 4.64 31.86
CA GLY A 313 -36.78 6.04 32.27
C GLY A 313 -35.67 6.58 33.17
N ASP A 314 -34.59 5.83 33.38
CA ASP A 314 -33.43 6.23 34.18
C ASP A 314 -32.39 6.95 33.30
N TYR A 315 -32.65 8.24 33.04
CA TYR A 315 -31.78 9.08 32.21
C TYR A 315 -30.40 9.34 32.83
N GLU A 316 -30.27 9.30 34.15
CA GLU A 316 -28.97 9.46 34.82
C GLU A 316 -28.07 8.26 34.53
N ARG A 317 -28.62 7.05 34.65
CA ARG A 317 -27.92 5.80 34.31
C ARG A 317 -27.59 5.73 32.83
N SER A 318 -28.51 6.12 31.94
CA SER A 318 -28.25 6.23 30.49
C SER A 318 -27.05 7.15 30.21
N LEU A 319 -27.06 8.36 30.77
CA LEU A 319 -25.97 9.33 30.56
C LEU A 319 -24.63 8.81 31.09
N ARG A 320 -24.63 8.06 32.21
CA ARG A 320 -23.43 7.42 32.75
C ARG A 320 -22.85 6.40 31.77
N TRP A 321 -23.69 5.54 31.20
CA TRP A 321 -23.24 4.55 30.21
C TRP A 321 -22.78 5.20 28.90
N GLU A 322 -23.40 6.28 28.46
CA GLU A 322 -22.93 7.07 27.31
C GLU A 322 -21.53 7.67 27.54
N LYS A 323 -21.23 8.13 28.75
CA LYS A 323 -19.88 8.62 29.10
C LYS A 323 -18.84 7.50 29.02
N GLU A 324 -19.13 6.33 29.58
CA GLU A 324 -18.25 5.16 29.47
C GLU A 324 -18.10 4.70 28.02
N ARG A 325 -19.18 4.67 27.23
CA ARG A 325 -19.15 4.37 25.80
C ARG A 325 -18.18 5.28 25.05
N LYS A 326 -18.24 6.61 25.30
CA LYS A 326 -17.34 7.58 24.67
C LYS A 326 -15.88 7.32 25.00
N LYS A 327 -15.57 6.96 26.25
CA LYS A 327 -14.21 6.59 26.68
C LYS A 327 -13.69 5.38 25.90
N TYR A 328 -14.47 4.32 25.80
CA TYR A 328 -14.07 3.13 25.03
C TYR A 328 -14.00 3.41 23.52
N ASN A 329 -14.87 4.24 22.98
CA ASN A 329 -14.83 4.64 21.58
C ASN A 329 -13.59 5.49 21.25
N GLN A 330 -13.16 6.38 22.15
CA GLN A 330 -11.88 7.10 22.01
C GLN A 330 -10.68 6.16 22.02
N MET A 331 -10.64 5.19 22.94
CA MET A 331 -9.60 4.16 22.98
C MET A 331 -9.57 3.34 21.68
N LYS A 332 -10.75 2.98 21.15
CA LYS A 332 -10.89 2.30 19.85
C LYS A 332 -10.38 3.17 18.69
N ARG A 333 -10.76 4.45 18.63
CA ARG A 333 -10.34 5.37 17.56
C ARG A 333 -8.85 5.62 17.52
N ALA A 334 -8.18 5.70 18.67
CA ALA A 334 -6.71 5.82 18.72
C ALA A 334 -6.00 4.62 18.06
N VAL A 335 -6.65 3.45 18.04
CA VAL A 335 -6.16 2.24 17.35
C VAL A 335 -6.52 2.28 15.85
N PHE A 336 -7.70 2.76 15.47
CA PHE A 336 -8.20 2.76 14.07
C PHE A 336 -7.81 3.98 13.22
N SER A 337 -7.51 5.15 13.80
CA SER A 337 -7.23 6.37 13.03
C SER A 337 -5.97 6.27 12.15
N HIS A 338 -5.03 5.38 12.51
CA HIS A 338 -3.86 5.08 11.69
C HIS A 338 -4.21 4.26 10.42
N GLU A 339 -5.28 3.47 10.44
CA GLU A 339 -5.70 2.60 9.33
C GLU A 339 -6.60 3.31 8.30
N VAL A 340 -7.34 4.34 8.71
CA VAL A 340 -8.32 5.03 7.82
C VAL A 340 -7.67 6.13 6.99
N GLU A 341 -6.72 6.90 7.53
CA GLU A 341 -6.03 7.97 6.76
C GLU A 341 -5.20 7.39 5.61
N THR A 342 -4.60 6.24 5.85
CA THR A 342 -3.83 5.46 4.87
C THR A 342 -4.74 4.80 3.84
N ALA A 343 -5.87 4.24 4.27
CA ALA A 343 -6.89 3.71 3.38
C ALA A 343 -7.39 4.69 2.31
N VAL A 344 -7.60 5.95 2.70
CA VAL A 344 -8.00 7.02 1.77
C VAL A 344 -6.88 7.31 0.77
N ALA A 345 -5.63 7.40 1.24
CA ALA A 345 -4.47 7.60 0.37
C ALA A 345 -4.27 6.44 -0.63
N ALA A 346 -4.46 5.19 -0.20
CA ALA A 346 -4.35 4.03 -1.07
C ALA A 346 -5.44 3.99 -2.16
N LYS A 347 -6.66 4.43 -1.82
CA LYS A 347 -7.78 4.51 -2.76
C LYS A 347 -7.58 5.61 -3.81
N GLU A 348 -6.96 6.73 -3.45
CA GLU A 348 -6.56 7.77 -4.39
C GLU A 348 -5.47 7.28 -5.36
N VAL A 349 -4.51 6.51 -4.86
CA VAL A 349 -3.46 5.89 -5.69
C VAL A 349 -4.05 4.87 -6.67
N GLU A 350 -4.96 4.01 -6.22
CA GLU A 350 -5.59 3.03 -7.09
C GLU A 350 -6.47 3.67 -8.17
N LEU A 351 -7.21 4.73 -7.81
CA LEU A 351 -7.97 5.53 -8.77
C LEU A 351 -7.04 6.16 -9.82
N ALA A 352 -5.90 6.69 -9.40
CA ALA A 352 -4.89 7.27 -10.29
C ALA A 352 -4.25 6.21 -11.21
N GLU A 353 -3.94 5.02 -10.70
CA GLU A 353 -3.39 3.92 -11.50
C GLU A 353 -4.40 3.38 -12.52
N SER A 354 -5.67 3.24 -12.13
CA SER A 354 -6.77 2.84 -13.02
C SER A 354 -6.98 3.86 -14.16
N LEU A 355 -6.91 5.16 -13.85
CA LEU A 355 -7.00 6.22 -14.86
C LEU A 355 -5.80 6.18 -15.81
N ARG A 356 -4.58 6.04 -15.27
CA ARG A 356 -3.34 5.96 -16.07
C ARG A 356 -3.31 4.73 -16.99
N SER A 357 -3.79 3.58 -16.51
CA SER A 357 -3.93 2.35 -17.31
C SER A 357 -4.86 2.55 -18.51
N ARG A 358 -5.97 3.29 -18.33
CA ARG A 358 -6.87 3.63 -19.44
C ARG A 358 -6.18 4.54 -20.47
N ASP A 359 -5.46 5.57 -20.04
CA ASP A 359 -4.79 6.52 -20.95
C ASP A 359 -3.66 5.86 -21.76
N VAL A 360 -2.89 4.96 -21.15
CA VAL A 360 -1.87 4.16 -21.87
C VAL A 360 -2.53 3.24 -22.90
N SER A 361 -3.68 2.65 -22.57
CA SER A 361 -4.42 1.80 -23.51
C SER A 361 -4.96 2.59 -24.72
N PHE A 362 -5.47 3.80 -24.50
CA PHE A 362 -5.93 4.69 -25.59
C PHE A 362 -4.78 5.18 -26.47
N SER A 363 -3.63 5.53 -25.89
CA SER A 363 -2.47 5.98 -26.65
C SER A 363 -1.84 4.88 -27.51
N LEU A 364 -1.75 3.63 -27.01
CA LEU A 364 -1.27 2.48 -27.79
C LEU A 364 -2.15 2.18 -29.01
N LEU A 365 -3.49 2.27 -28.85
CA LEU A 365 -4.42 2.15 -29.97
C LEU A 365 -4.22 3.25 -31.03
N GLY A 366 -3.96 4.48 -30.58
CA GLY A 366 -3.62 5.61 -31.46
C GLY A 366 -2.35 5.38 -32.28
N TRP A 367 -1.25 4.94 -31.63
CA TRP A 367 0.00 4.63 -32.33
C TRP A 367 -0.13 3.47 -33.31
N GLY A 368 -0.94 2.45 -32.98
CA GLY A 368 -1.26 1.36 -33.90
C GLY A 368 -1.95 1.84 -35.19
N MET A 369 -2.88 2.79 -35.08
CA MET A 369 -3.55 3.39 -36.24
C MET A 369 -2.58 4.22 -37.10
N VAL A 370 -1.69 4.99 -36.49
CA VAL A 370 -0.66 5.76 -37.21
C VAL A 370 0.30 4.84 -37.97
N ALA A 371 0.75 3.74 -37.34
CA ALA A 371 1.61 2.76 -37.98
C ALA A 371 0.94 2.11 -39.20
N LEU A 372 -0.36 1.78 -39.11
CA LEU A 372 -1.12 1.23 -40.24
C LEU A 372 -1.23 2.22 -41.41
N VAL A 373 -1.43 3.51 -41.14
CA VAL A 373 -1.47 4.55 -42.17
C VAL A 373 -0.10 4.70 -42.86
N LEU A 374 0.99 4.68 -42.09
CA LEU A 374 2.34 4.77 -42.63
C LEU A 374 2.71 3.54 -43.48
N LEU A 375 2.33 2.33 -43.06
CA LEU A 375 2.50 1.11 -43.85
C LEU A 375 1.70 1.16 -45.16
N GLY A 376 0.45 1.65 -45.09
CA GLY A 376 -0.37 1.90 -46.28
C GLY A 376 0.28 2.89 -47.24
N ALA A 377 0.72 4.06 -46.75
CA ALA A 377 1.41 5.07 -47.55
C ALA A 377 2.72 4.55 -48.16
N GLY A 378 3.51 3.79 -47.38
CA GLY A 378 4.74 3.15 -47.84
C GLY A 378 4.48 2.14 -48.96
N SER A 379 3.43 1.31 -48.85
CA SER A 379 3.06 0.36 -49.89
C SER A 379 2.66 1.04 -51.21
N ILE A 380 1.97 2.19 -51.13
CA ILE A 380 1.60 3.01 -52.29
C ILE A 380 2.85 3.63 -52.94
N LEU A 381 3.79 4.15 -52.14
CA LEU A 381 5.03 4.72 -52.63
C LEU A 381 5.91 3.68 -53.31
N ILE A 382 6.08 2.50 -52.72
CA ILE A 382 6.82 1.38 -53.31
C ILE A 382 6.15 0.95 -54.63
N GLY A 383 4.82 0.86 -54.66
CA GLY A 383 4.06 0.58 -55.89
C GLY A 383 4.30 1.63 -56.99
N ARG A 384 4.36 2.92 -56.63
CA ARG A 384 4.65 4.02 -57.58
C ARG A 384 6.10 4.00 -58.08
N VAL A 385 7.07 3.74 -57.21
CA VAL A 385 8.49 3.64 -57.59
C VAL A 385 8.72 2.44 -58.50
N ASN A 386 8.10 1.30 -58.19
CA ASN A 386 8.20 0.11 -59.03
C ASN A 386 7.50 0.29 -60.38
N ARG A 387 6.38 1.03 -60.45
CA ARG A 387 5.80 1.46 -61.74
C ARG A 387 6.75 2.35 -62.54
N ARG A 388 7.35 3.38 -61.92
CA ARG A 388 8.32 4.27 -62.57
C ARG A 388 9.58 3.55 -63.06
N LYS A 389 10.03 2.49 -62.35
CA LYS A 389 11.15 1.64 -62.79
C LYS A 389 10.79 0.73 -63.97
N LYS A 390 9.52 0.36 -64.13
CA LYS A 390 9.04 -0.45 -65.26
C LYS A 390 8.90 0.35 -66.56
N GLU A 391 8.85 1.68 -66.47
CA GLU A 391 8.64 2.60 -67.60
C GLU A 391 9.93 3.21 -68.18
N ARG A 392 11.13 2.84 -67.70
CA ARG A 392 12.41 3.37 -68.23
C ARG A 392 13.28 2.28 -68.89
N THR A 393 13.29 2.25 -70.22
CA THR A 393 14.34 1.64 -71.08
C THR A 393 15.58 2.56 -71.16
N PRO A 394 16.80 2.06 -71.47
CA PRO A 394 18.04 2.83 -71.34
C PRO A 394 18.64 3.33 -72.68
N MET A 395 19.22 4.54 -72.68
CA MET A 395 20.30 5.14 -73.52
C MET A 395 20.22 6.69 -73.37
N THR A 396 21.24 7.55 -73.38
CA THR A 396 22.68 7.53 -73.71
C THR A 396 23.37 8.74 -73.03
N LYS A 397 24.72 8.75 -72.97
CA LYS A 397 25.60 9.84 -72.47
C LYS A 397 25.77 10.99 -73.50
N GLU A 398 26.40 12.09 -73.05
CA GLU A 398 26.88 13.32 -73.74
C GLU A 398 25.86 14.50 -73.68
N ASP A 399 26.19 15.77 -73.37
CA ASP A 399 27.45 16.46 -73.09
C ASP A 399 27.17 17.93 -72.60
N PHE A 400 28.24 18.63 -72.17
CA PHE A 400 28.44 20.10 -72.01
C PHE A 400 28.07 20.90 -70.73
N SER A 401 29.19 21.30 -70.09
CA SER A 401 29.58 22.45 -69.25
C SER A 401 28.83 23.78 -69.37
N GLU A 402 28.79 24.56 -68.26
CA GLU A 402 29.52 25.84 -68.18
C GLU A 402 29.67 26.37 -66.74
N VAL A 403 30.64 27.28 -66.60
CA VAL A 403 31.40 27.74 -65.42
C VAL A 403 30.78 28.98 -64.78
N SER A 404 30.94 29.19 -63.46
CA SER A 404 31.32 30.50 -62.89
C SER A 404 31.67 30.41 -61.40
N SER A 405 32.52 31.33 -60.97
CA SER A 405 33.50 31.25 -59.89
C SER A 405 33.36 32.38 -58.87
N VAL A 406 33.59 32.05 -57.58
CA VAL A 406 34.33 32.85 -56.53
C VAL A 406 33.58 34.12 -55.99
N PRO A 407 33.83 34.70 -54.78
CA PRO A 407 34.80 34.44 -53.68
C PRO A 407 34.23 34.38 -52.24
N VAL A 408 35.12 34.02 -51.30
CA VAL A 408 35.06 34.29 -49.84
C VAL A 408 35.91 35.52 -49.52
N MET A 409 35.47 36.39 -48.58
CA MET A 409 36.27 37.08 -47.54
C MET A 409 35.41 38.10 -46.74
N ASN A 410 35.49 38.03 -45.39
CA ASN A 410 35.47 39.02 -44.28
C ASN A 410 34.76 40.39 -44.44
N GLU A 411 34.16 41.07 -43.44
CA GLU A 411 34.35 41.29 -41.97
C GLU A 411 33.14 42.19 -41.50
N PRO A 412 32.95 42.69 -40.25
CA PRO A 412 33.76 42.58 -39.03
C PRO A 412 32.98 42.22 -37.73
N ALA A 413 33.76 42.07 -36.66
CA ALA A 413 33.33 41.93 -35.28
C ALA A 413 32.77 43.25 -34.71
N GLU A 414 31.68 43.15 -33.95
CA GLU A 414 31.33 44.10 -32.90
C GLU A 414 31.41 43.38 -31.55
N THR A 415 32.24 43.95 -30.69
CA THR A 415 32.51 43.54 -29.32
C THR A 415 31.26 43.67 -28.47
N VAL A 416 30.73 42.54 -28.00
CA VAL A 416 29.85 42.51 -26.82
C VAL A 416 30.70 42.04 -25.66
N VAL A 417 30.81 42.90 -24.66
CA VAL A 417 31.41 42.63 -23.36
C VAL A 417 30.65 41.45 -22.75
N GLU A 418 31.31 40.32 -22.57
CA GLU A 418 30.82 39.24 -21.72
C GLU A 418 30.82 39.75 -20.27
N ASP A 419 29.67 40.19 -19.77
CA ASP A 419 29.45 40.26 -18.33
C ASP A 419 29.46 38.82 -17.78
N GLU A 420 30.31 38.55 -16.80
CA GLU A 420 30.38 37.23 -16.15
C GLU A 420 29.00 36.83 -15.58
N PRO A 421 28.54 35.59 -15.83
CA PRO A 421 27.19 35.17 -15.46
C PRO A 421 27.03 35.00 -13.94
N VAL A 422 26.07 35.72 -13.35
CA VAL A 422 25.71 35.60 -11.92
C VAL A 422 24.97 34.27 -11.70
N MET A 423 25.62 33.32 -11.03
CA MET A 423 25.03 32.04 -10.60
C MET A 423 24.39 32.15 -9.21
N TRP A 424 23.29 31.43 -8.95
CA TRP A 424 22.78 31.23 -7.59
C TRP A 424 23.76 30.36 -6.79
N ASP A 425 24.51 30.99 -5.89
CA ASP A 425 25.52 30.32 -5.07
C ASP A 425 24.91 29.86 -3.74
N TYR A 426 24.61 28.56 -3.64
CA TYR A 426 24.05 27.95 -2.43
C TYR A 426 25.01 27.96 -1.23
N SER A 427 26.33 28.02 -1.48
CA SER A 427 27.33 28.14 -0.42
C SER A 427 27.28 29.53 0.22
N VAL A 428 27.09 30.56 -0.60
CA VAL A 428 26.88 31.95 -0.17
C VAL A 428 25.51 32.11 0.48
N PHE A 429 24.45 31.50 -0.08
CA PHE A 429 23.11 31.48 0.53
C PHE A 429 23.15 30.89 1.94
N LYS A 430 23.74 29.70 2.10
CA LYS A 430 23.85 29.05 3.42
C LYS A 430 24.62 29.90 4.43
N LYS A 431 25.70 30.56 4.00
CA LYS A 431 26.51 31.42 4.87
C LYS A 431 25.77 32.70 5.27
N LYS A 432 25.18 33.42 4.30
CA LYS A 432 24.44 34.67 4.55
C LYS A 432 23.18 34.43 5.38
N MET A 433 22.48 33.31 5.15
CA MET A 433 21.25 33.00 5.87
C MET A 433 21.47 32.80 7.37
N GLN A 434 22.63 32.26 7.77
CA GLN A 434 23.00 32.07 9.18
C GLN A 434 23.10 33.39 9.96
N ASP A 435 23.47 34.49 9.29
CA ASP A 435 23.67 35.80 9.91
C ASP A 435 22.38 36.65 9.98
N THR A 436 21.28 36.15 9.40
CA THR A 436 19.98 36.85 9.42
C THR A 436 19.15 36.57 10.67
N GLU A 437 18.20 37.45 10.95
CA GLU A 437 17.18 37.23 11.98
C GLU A 437 16.43 35.90 11.76
N ALA A 438 16.10 35.56 10.50
CA ALA A 438 15.46 34.29 10.15
C ALA A 438 16.36 33.08 10.47
N GLY A 439 17.66 33.17 10.17
CA GLY A 439 18.64 32.13 10.53
C GLY A 439 18.80 31.96 12.04
N GLN A 440 18.83 33.07 12.79
CA GLN A 440 18.89 33.07 14.25
C GLN A 440 17.62 32.46 14.87
N ILE A 441 16.44 32.74 14.30
CA ILE A 441 15.16 32.13 14.71
C ILE A 441 15.21 30.62 14.50
N LEU A 442 15.61 30.13 13.31
CA LEU A 442 15.73 28.70 13.02
C LEU A 442 16.71 28.00 13.98
N ALA A 443 17.87 28.62 14.25
CA ALA A 443 18.85 28.11 15.20
C ALA A 443 18.29 28.07 16.64
N SER A 444 17.51 29.10 17.03
CA SER A 444 16.90 29.18 18.36
C SER A 444 15.83 28.09 18.56
N ILE A 445 14.97 27.85 17.57
CA ILE A 445 13.94 26.80 17.59
C ILE A 445 14.61 25.43 17.71
N TRP A 446 15.62 25.15 16.87
CA TRP A 446 16.38 23.91 16.96
C TRP A 446 17.06 23.73 18.33
N SER A 447 17.68 24.78 18.87
CA SER A 447 18.35 24.72 20.18
C SER A 447 17.38 24.48 21.35
N ALA A 448 16.14 24.98 21.24
CA ALA A 448 15.09 24.77 22.23
C ALA A 448 14.56 23.33 22.17
N CYS A 449 14.35 22.79 20.97
CA CYS A 449 13.84 21.43 20.79
C CYS A 449 14.88 20.35 21.09
N LYS A 450 16.19 20.65 20.97
CA LYS A 450 17.27 19.73 21.35
C LYS A 450 17.33 19.45 22.87
N LYS A 451 16.81 20.35 23.72
CA LYS A 451 16.95 20.29 25.19
C LYS A 451 15.72 19.76 25.95
N LYS A 452 14.58 19.53 25.29
CA LYS A 452 13.34 19.00 25.93
C LYS A 452 12.63 18.01 25.01
N ALA A 453 12.05 16.96 25.59
CA ALA A 453 11.25 15.95 24.87
C ALA A 453 9.94 16.50 24.26
N VAL A 454 9.55 17.73 24.59
CA VAL A 454 8.42 18.45 24.00
C VAL A 454 8.86 19.89 23.75
N CYS A 455 8.81 20.32 22.48
CA CYS A 455 9.18 21.67 22.08
C CYS A 455 7.94 22.58 22.11
N GLU A 456 7.93 23.59 22.98
CA GLU A 456 6.84 24.57 23.10
C GLU A 456 6.94 25.72 22.07
N ARG A 457 8.12 25.90 21.46
CA ARG A 457 8.40 27.01 20.54
C ARG A 457 8.13 26.56 19.10
N ARG A 458 7.10 27.14 18.48
CA ARG A 458 6.60 26.77 17.13
C ARG A 458 7.19 27.68 16.05
N TRP A 459 7.34 27.14 14.83
CA TRP A 459 7.65 27.95 13.64
C TRP A 459 6.33 28.48 13.08
N ASP A 460 5.98 29.72 13.42
CA ASP A 460 4.70 30.30 13.03
C ASP A 460 4.70 30.79 11.56
N VAL A 461 3.52 31.16 11.08
CA VAL A 461 3.31 31.59 9.67
C VAL A 461 4.10 32.85 9.36
N GLU A 462 4.17 33.79 10.30
CA GLU A 462 4.87 35.07 10.13
C GLU A 462 6.40 34.87 10.01
N GLN A 463 6.96 33.97 10.82
CA GLN A 463 8.35 33.55 10.77
C GLN A 463 8.67 32.80 9.47
N ARG A 464 7.74 32.00 8.96
CA ARG A 464 7.91 31.29 7.68
C ARG A 464 7.88 32.25 6.49
N GLU A 465 7.00 33.24 6.50
CA GLU A 465 6.98 34.27 5.46
C GLU A 465 8.21 35.18 5.54
N ALA A 466 8.67 35.54 6.74
CA ALA A 466 9.92 36.29 6.93
C ALA A 466 11.13 35.51 6.41
N PHE A 467 11.17 34.19 6.65
CA PHE A 467 12.17 33.29 6.08
C PHE A 467 12.15 33.31 4.55
N LEU A 468 10.98 33.15 3.92
CA LEU A 468 10.87 33.16 2.45
C LEU A 468 11.22 34.51 1.84
N ARG A 469 10.89 35.63 2.49
CA ARG A 469 11.33 36.97 2.07
C ARG A 469 12.86 37.10 2.06
N GLN A 470 13.55 36.54 3.05
CA GLN A 470 15.01 36.52 3.09
C GLN A 470 15.61 35.59 2.04
N VAL A 471 14.94 34.45 1.76
CA VAL A 471 15.34 33.58 0.65
C VAL A 471 15.26 34.33 -0.68
N GLU A 472 14.19 35.08 -0.94
CA GLU A 472 14.03 35.85 -2.18
C GLU A 472 15.09 36.96 -2.33
N VAL A 473 15.57 37.55 -1.22
CA VAL A 473 16.68 38.52 -1.24
C VAL A 473 18.00 37.85 -1.65
N PHE A 474 18.25 36.62 -1.19
CA PHE A 474 19.52 35.92 -1.46
C PHE A 474 19.50 35.10 -2.74
N LEU A 475 18.32 34.65 -3.19
CA LEU A 475 18.08 33.86 -4.38
C LEU A 475 16.90 34.46 -5.19
N PRO A 476 17.07 35.65 -5.78
CA PRO A 476 15.97 36.32 -6.49
C PRO A 476 15.45 35.48 -7.64
N GLY A 477 14.13 35.34 -7.75
CA GLY A 477 13.46 34.58 -8.83
C GLY A 477 13.62 33.05 -8.76
N HIS A 478 14.35 32.53 -7.77
CA HIS A 478 14.63 31.10 -7.66
C HIS A 478 13.37 30.30 -7.31
N GLN A 479 12.49 30.84 -6.44
CA GLN A 479 11.23 30.17 -6.09
C GLN A 479 10.33 29.96 -7.31
N GLN A 480 10.24 30.95 -8.18
CA GLN A 480 9.50 30.86 -9.42
C GLN A 480 10.13 29.82 -10.35
N ALA A 481 11.45 29.89 -10.58
CA ALA A 481 12.18 28.93 -11.40
C ALA A 481 12.01 27.47 -10.90
N LEU A 482 12.03 27.26 -9.58
CA LEU A 482 11.86 25.93 -8.98
C LEU A 482 10.44 25.39 -9.21
N THR A 483 9.43 26.26 -9.12
CA THR A 483 8.02 25.87 -9.30
C THR A 483 7.69 25.66 -10.78
N GLU A 484 8.30 26.42 -11.69
CA GLU A 484 8.18 26.23 -13.14
C GLU A 484 8.87 24.95 -13.61
N HIS A 485 10.07 24.66 -13.09
CA HIS A 485 10.81 23.45 -13.43
C HIS A 485 10.19 22.20 -12.81
N PHE A 486 9.55 22.34 -11.63
CA PHE A 486 8.87 21.26 -10.91
C PHE A 486 7.43 21.67 -10.52
N PRO A 487 6.48 21.68 -11.48
CA PRO A 487 5.12 22.16 -11.26
C PRO A 487 4.29 21.32 -10.26
N GLY A 488 4.79 20.15 -9.85
CA GLY A 488 4.19 19.31 -8.81
C GLY A 488 4.53 19.73 -7.37
N LEU A 489 5.43 20.70 -7.18
CA LEU A 489 5.82 21.19 -5.86
C LEU A 489 4.81 22.19 -5.31
N THR A 490 4.37 21.97 -4.08
CA THR A 490 3.57 22.92 -3.31
C THR A 490 4.46 23.98 -2.65
N GLU A 491 3.90 25.12 -2.28
CA GLU A 491 4.61 26.19 -1.56
C GLU A 491 5.25 25.70 -0.24
N LYS A 492 4.62 24.71 0.42
CA LYS A 492 5.17 24.04 1.61
C LYS A 492 6.40 23.20 1.27
N GLU A 493 6.38 22.47 0.17
CA GLU A 493 7.51 21.67 -0.28
C GLU A 493 8.68 22.53 -0.77
N VAL A 494 8.40 23.66 -1.40
CA VAL A 494 9.44 24.65 -1.75
C VAL A 494 10.15 25.18 -0.49
N THR A 495 9.39 25.45 0.58
CA THR A 495 10.00 25.84 1.88
C THR A 495 10.90 24.72 2.42
N VAL A 496 10.46 23.46 2.30
CA VAL A 496 11.22 22.29 2.73
C VAL A 496 12.50 22.09 1.91
N CYS A 497 12.47 22.37 0.60
CA CYS A 497 13.67 22.40 -0.23
C CYS A 497 14.71 23.36 0.35
N TYR A 498 14.33 24.59 0.71
CA TYR A 498 15.26 25.56 1.28
C TYR A 498 15.83 25.14 2.63
N LEU A 499 15.02 24.52 3.50
CA LEU A 499 15.54 23.96 4.76
C LEU A 499 16.60 22.88 4.49
N TYR A 500 16.37 22.00 3.53
CA TYR A 500 17.36 20.98 3.16
C TYR A 500 18.61 21.57 2.49
N LEU A 501 18.47 22.61 1.66
CA LEU A 501 19.60 23.35 1.07
C LEU A 501 20.43 24.09 2.13
N LEU A 502 19.81 24.51 3.23
CA LEU A 502 20.51 25.05 4.41
C LEU A 502 21.22 23.96 5.23
N GLY A 503 21.00 22.68 4.92
CA GLY A 503 21.66 21.54 5.54
C GLY A 503 20.96 21.02 6.80
N PHE A 504 19.67 21.32 6.98
CA PHE A 504 18.88 20.72 8.06
C PHE A 504 18.62 19.22 7.79
N SER A 505 18.69 18.41 8.83
CA SER A 505 18.36 16.98 8.81
C SER A 505 16.84 16.74 8.83
N ASP A 506 16.40 15.50 8.53
CA ASP A 506 14.97 15.14 8.60
C ASP A 506 14.35 15.38 9.98
N GLU A 507 15.13 15.24 11.05
CA GLU A 507 14.68 15.52 12.41
C GLU A 507 14.42 17.02 12.60
N GLN A 508 15.34 17.86 12.12
CA GLN A 508 15.21 19.32 12.18
C GLN A 508 14.05 19.82 11.31
N VAL A 509 13.91 19.30 10.10
CA VAL A 509 12.79 19.63 9.20
C VAL A 509 11.47 19.17 9.80
N GLY A 510 11.40 17.99 10.41
CA GLY A 510 10.21 17.53 11.13
C GLY A 510 9.78 18.50 12.24
N ILE A 511 10.74 18.99 13.03
CA ILE A 511 10.48 19.99 14.08
C ILE A 511 9.89 21.27 13.50
N PHE A 512 10.45 21.80 12.42
CA PHE A 512 9.93 23.02 11.77
C PHE A 512 8.52 22.83 11.20
N LEU A 513 8.17 21.62 10.80
CA LEU A 513 6.87 21.29 10.21
C LEU A 513 5.82 20.78 11.21
N GLU A 514 6.16 20.69 12.51
CA GLU A 514 5.35 20.05 13.55
C GLU A 514 5.02 18.57 13.22
N ARG A 515 5.98 17.85 12.65
CA ARG A 515 5.85 16.44 12.24
C ARG A 515 6.96 15.59 12.82
N ASP A 516 6.68 14.30 12.97
CA ASP A 516 7.70 13.34 13.35
C ASP A 516 8.75 13.16 12.23
N ARG A 517 9.97 12.75 12.62
CA ARG A 517 11.09 12.53 11.68
C ARG A 517 10.72 11.60 10.51
N SER A 518 9.87 10.60 10.73
CA SER A 518 9.49 9.65 9.68
C SER A 518 8.59 10.30 8.62
N THR A 519 7.79 11.29 9.01
CA THR A 519 6.98 12.10 8.10
C THR A 519 7.83 13.06 7.28
N ALA A 520 8.81 13.74 7.90
CA ALA A 520 9.76 14.60 7.17
C ALA A 520 10.61 13.80 6.16
N TYR A 521 11.09 12.61 6.56
CA TYR A 521 11.77 11.69 5.66
C TYR A 521 10.89 11.26 4.47
N ARG A 522 9.62 10.92 4.73
CA ARG A 522 8.65 10.57 3.68
C ARG A 522 8.37 11.74 2.74
N TRP A 523 8.24 12.95 3.27
CA TRP A 523 8.08 14.17 2.48
C TRP A 523 9.28 14.41 1.56
N ARG A 524 10.52 14.33 2.08
CA ARG A 524 11.74 14.41 1.27
C ARG A 524 11.75 13.38 0.15
N LYS A 525 11.39 12.13 0.46
CA LYS A 525 11.34 11.04 -0.52
C LYS A 525 10.31 11.27 -1.62
N VAL A 526 9.10 11.69 -1.27
CA VAL A 526 8.02 11.97 -2.23
C VAL A 526 8.37 13.19 -3.08
N MET A 527 8.84 14.26 -2.45
CA MET A 527 9.27 15.48 -3.11
C MET A 527 10.38 15.18 -4.13
N MET A 528 11.45 14.51 -3.72
CA MET A 528 12.61 14.26 -4.59
C MET A 528 12.34 13.20 -5.67
N LEU A 529 11.82 12.02 -5.32
CA LEU A 529 11.69 10.92 -6.27
C LEU A 529 10.45 11.03 -7.17
N HIS A 530 9.34 11.52 -6.61
CA HIS A 530 8.05 11.47 -7.30
C HIS A 530 7.63 12.80 -7.91
N LYS A 531 7.96 13.93 -7.26
CA LYS A 531 7.59 15.27 -7.76
C LYS A 531 8.70 15.92 -8.58
N MET A 532 9.95 15.79 -8.15
CA MET A 532 11.12 16.29 -8.87
C MET A 532 11.73 15.26 -9.83
N GLY A 533 11.33 13.98 -9.73
CA GLY A 533 11.80 12.92 -10.64
C GLY A 533 13.28 12.56 -10.48
N LEU A 534 13.86 12.79 -9.29
CA LEU A 534 15.27 12.51 -9.02
C LEU A 534 15.53 11.02 -8.82
N GLU A 535 16.74 10.58 -9.15
CA GLU A 535 17.14 9.17 -9.08
C GLU A 535 17.43 8.69 -7.64
N SER A 536 17.75 9.61 -6.73
CA SER A 536 17.99 9.31 -5.31
C SER A 536 17.52 10.43 -4.39
N THR A 537 17.46 10.14 -3.08
CA THR A 537 17.16 11.11 -2.02
C THR A 537 18.42 11.76 -1.43
N ASP A 538 19.56 11.62 -2.10
CA ASP A 538 20.84 12.18 -1.64
C ASP A 538 20.81 13.70 -1.76
N MET A 539 21.36 14.41 -0.78
CA MET A 539 21.35 15.87 -0.80
C MET A 539 22.13 16.44 -1.99
N ASP A 540 23.15 15.75 -2.49
CA ASP A 540 23.86 16.14 -3.71
C ASP A 540 22.95 16.11 -4.94
N CYS A 541 21.97 15.19 -4.99
CA CYS A 541 20.96 15.16 -6.04
C CYS A 541 19.96 16.31 -5.89
N LEU A 542 19.56 16.66 -4.66
CA LEU A 542 18.71 17.84 -4.42
C LEU A 542 19.43 19.13 -4.82
N VAL A 543 20.69 19.30 -4.42
CA VAL A 543 21.50 20.48 -4.73
C VAL A 543 21.67 20.62 -6.24
N LYS A 544 22.00 19.54 -6.95
CA LYS A 544 22.10 19.53 -8.42
C LYS A 544 20.76 19.86 -9.09
N ALA A 545 19.65 19.32 -8.59
CA ALA A 545 18.32 19.59 -9.13
C ALA A 545 17.85 21.03 -8.90
N CYS A 546 18.27 21.63 -7.78
CA CYS A 546 18.00 23.03 -7.47
C CYS A 546 19.01 23.98 -8.13
N HIS A 547 20.12 23.51 -8.71
CA HIS A 547 21.06 24.34 -9.50
C HIS A 547 20.48 24.71 -10.88
N LEU A 548 19.38 25.46 -10.86
CA LEU A 548 18.70 25.99 -12.05
C LEU A 548 19.45 27.22 -12.58
N ARG A 549 19.29 27.52 -13.88
CA ARG A 549 19.90 28.72 -14.51
C ARG A 549 18.95 29.93 -14.41
N PRO A 550 19.44 31.14 -14.08
CA PRO A 550 18.62 32.35 -14.02
C PRO A 550 17.94 32.75 -15.33
N GLU A 551 18.44 32.28 -16.48
CA GLU A 551 17.91 32.58 -17.81
C GLU A 551 16.46 32.08 -18.05
N ILE A 552 15.94 31.21 -17.17
CA ILE A 552 14.54 30.74 -17.24
C ILE A 552 13.57 31.76 -16.59
N ALA A 553 14.04 32.60 -15.66
CA ALA A 553 13.17 33.51 -14.89
C ALA A 553 13.07 34.95 -15.48
N LEU A 554 14.06 35.39 -16.27
CA LEU A 554 14.11 36.78 -16.77
C LEU A 554 13.29 37.05 -18.05
N ASN A 555 12.80 36.01 -18.73
CA ASN A 555 11.93 36.18 -19.91
C ASN A 555 10.46 36.47 -19.56
N ALA A 556 10.06 36.31 -18.28
CA ALA A 556 8.69 36.54 -17.84
C ALA A 556 8.43 37.97 -17.35
N THR A 557 9.43 38.64 -16.77
CA THR A 557 9.27 40.01 -16.26
C THR A 557 9.20 41.08 -17.37
N ASN A 558 9.81 40.84 -18.53
CA ASN A 558 9.73 41.76 -19.67
C ASN A 558 8.44 41.59 -20.51
N ALA A 559 7.71 40.48 -20.35
CA ALA A 559 6.44 40.28 -21.04
C ALA A 559 5.26 40.98 -20.34
N THR A 560 5.39 41.30 -19.05
CA THR A 560 4.33 41.97 -18.26
C THR A 560 4.35 43.50 -18.36
N THR A 561 5.48 44.12 -18.72
CA THR A 561 5.57 45.57 -18.93
C THR A 561 5.06 46.02 -20.31
N ASP A 562 5.14 45.16 -21.33
CA ASP A 562 4.60 45.47 -22.67
C ASP A 562 3.08 45.25 -22.79
N ALA A 563 2.50 44.38 -21.95
CA ALA A 563 1.05 44.13 -21.95
C ALA A 563 0.24 45.27 -21.31
N THR A 564 0.83 46.08 -20.41
CA THR A 564 0.14 47.21 -19.77
C THR A 564 0.11 48.50 -20.59
N ASN A 565 0.94 48.64 -21.63
CA ASN A 565 0.94 49.82 -22.52
C ASN A 565 0.10 49.66 -23.79
N ALA A 566 -0.50 48.49 -24.03
CA ALA A 566 -1.27 48.21 -25.26
C ALA A 566 -2.80 48.39 -25.12
N THR A 567 -3.32 48.67 -23.90
CA THR A 567 -4.79 48.81 -23.66
C THR A 567 -5.27 50.25 -23.41
N THR A 568 -4.45 51.27 -23.69
CA THR A 568 -4.86 52.70 -23.65
C THR A 568 -4.64 53.42 -24.98
N LYS A 569 -5.05 52.79 -26.09
CA LYS A 569 -5.35 53.48 -27.35
C LYS A 569 -6.42 52.75 -28.16
N LYS A 570 -7.68 52.93 -27.75
CA LYS A 570 -8.81 53.14 -28.66
C LYS A 570 -10.00 53.71 -27.90
#